data_AF-A0A345BJ28-F1
#
_entry.id   AF-A0A345BJ28-F1
#
_cell.length_a   1.000
_cell.length_b   1.000
_cell.length_c   1.000
_cell.angle_alpha   90.00
_cell.angle_beta   90.00
_cell.angle_gamma   90.00
#
_symmetry.space_group_name_H-M   'P 1'
#
loop_
_entity.id
_entity.type
_entity.pdbx_description
1 polymer ?
#
loop_
_entity_poly.entity_id
_entity_poly.type
_entity_poly.pdbx_seq_one_letter_code
_entity_poly.pdbx_strand_id
1 'polypeptide(L)'
;GKGGMGKSTTTQNLTAALSTMDKRILQIGCDPKADSTRMLVGGKRQPTVLDTLREVGTENVTLEEVVHTGFGGIKCVEAGGPEPGVGCAGRGVITAINLLEELGAYTDDLDFVFYDVLGDVVCGGFAMP
;
A
#
# COMPACT_ATOMS: atom_id res chain seq x y z
N GLY A 1 -11.18 -5.61 8.71
CA GLY A 1 -11.21 -6.19 10.08
C GLY A 1 -10.65 -5.22 11.11
N LYS A 2 -10.99 -5.38 12.39
CA LYS A 2 -10.56 -4.44 13.45
C LYS A 2 -9.04 -4.32 13.56
N GLY A 3 -8.54 -3.18 14.03
CA GLY A 3 -7.14 -2.96 14.38
C GLY A 3 -6.65 -3.98 15.40
N GLY A 4 -5.37 -4.38 15.30
CA GLY A 4 -4.76 -5.35 16.23
C GLY A 4 -5.10 -6.83 15.99
N MET A 5 -5.96 -7.15 15.03
CA MET A 5 -6.35 -8.54 14.71
C MET A 5 -5.36 -9.29 13.79
N GLY A 6 -4.17 -8.73 13.55
CA GLY A 6 -3.16 -9.37 12.69
C GLY A 6 -3.48 -9.35 11.19
N LYS A 7 -4.22 -8.33 10.69
CA LYS A 7 -4.53 -8.16 9.25
C LYS A 7 -3.25 -8.16 8.41
N SER A 8 -2.37 -7.20 8.64
CA SER A 8 -1.11 -7.03 7.92
C SER A 8 -0.23 -8.27 8.01
N THR A 9 -0.19 -8.93 9.19
CA THR A 9 0.53 -10.19 9.36
C THR A 9 -0.05 -11.30 8.48
N THR A 10 -1.37 -11.42 8.45
CA THR A 10 -2.05 -12.44 7.62
C THR A 10 -1.85 -12.15 6.14
N THR A 11 -2.06 -10.91 5.71
CA THR A 11 -1.90 -10.49 4.31
C THR A 11 -0.49 -10.74 3.81
N GLN A 12 0.55 -10.33 4.56
CA GLN A 12 1.95 -10.53 4.16
C GLN A 12 2.34 -12.01 4.06
N ASN A 13 1.86 -12.86 4.98
CA ASN A 13 2.15 -14.28 4.90
C ASN A 13 1.37 -14.95 3.76
N LEU A 14 0.13 -14.52 3.51
CA LEU A 14 -0.67 -15.00 2.38
C LEU A 14 -0.02 -14.62 1.04
N THR A 15 0.40 -13.37 0.87
CA THR A 15 1.06 -12.93 -0.37
C THR A 15 2.41 -13.58 -0.55
N ALA A 16 3.19 -13.76 0.53
CA ALA A 16 4.43 -14.54 0.49
C ALA A 16 4.19 -16.00 0.09
N ALA A 17 3.12 -16.64 0.57
CA ALA A 17 2.79 -18.01 0.17
C ALA A 17 2.30 -18.11 -1.28
N LEU A 18 1.60 -17.09 -1.78
CA LEU A 18 1.18 -17.03 -3.18
C LEU A 18 2.36 -16.78 -4.12
N SER A 19 3.35 -15.98 -3.70
CA SER A 19 4.54 -15.72 -4.53
C SER A 19 5.42 -16.97 -4.71
N THR A 20 5.42 -17.91 -3.75
CA THR A 20 6.08 -19.22 -3.94
C THR A 20 5.31 -20.15 -4.88
N MET A 21 4.09 -19.79 -5.28
CA MET A 21 3.28 -20.45 -6.31
C MET A 21 3.33 -19.70 -7.65
N ASP A 22 4.42 -18.97 -7.89
CA ASP A 22 4.69 -18.18 -9.11
C ASP A 22 3.61 -17.13 -9.42
N LYS A 23 2.95 -16.60 -8.37
CA LYS A 23 1.99 -15.50 -8.52
C LYS A 23 2.66 -14.15 -8.43
N ARG A 24 2.39 -13.28 -9.41
CA ARG A 24 2.83 -11.89 -9.44
C ARG A 24 1.82 -11.04 -8.68
N ILE A 25 2.31 -10.37 -7.63
CA ILE A 25 1.45 -9.74 -6.64
C ILE A 25 1.87 -8.29 -6.43
N LEU A 26 0.87 -7.42 -6.32
CA LEU A 26 1.00 -6.06 -5.81
C LEU A 26 0.30 -5.97 -4.46
N GLN A 27 1.01 -5.57 -3.42
CA GLN A 27 0.44 -5.34 -2.10
C GLN A 27 0.52 -3.85 -1.74
N ILE A 28 -0.64 -3.24 -1.52
CA ILE A 28 -0.80 -1.82 -1.19
C ILE A 28 -1.30 -1.71 0.25
N GLY A 29 -0.49 -1.09 1.10
CA GLY A 29 -0.87 -0.73 2.45
C GLY A 29 -1.74 0.50 2.47
N CYS A 30 -2.99 0.35 2.93
CA CYS A 30 -3.98 1.42 3.05
C CYS A 30 -4.26 1.77 4.52
N ASP A 31 -3.37 1.38 5.42
CA ASP A 31 -3.39 1.74 6.84
C ASP A 31 -2.41 2.91 7.08
N PRO A 32 -2.83 4.02 7.72
CA PRO A 32 -1.94 5.15 8.03
C PRO A 32 -0.73 4.78 8.89
N LYS A 33 -0.73 3.61 9.54
CA LYS A 33 0.43 3.07 10.25
C LYS A 33 1.63 2.78 9.33
N ALA A 34 1.38 2.51 8.05
CA ALA A 34 2.38 2.27 7.01
C ALA A 34 3.40 1.17 7.36
N ASP A 35 2.91 0.01 7.83
CA ASP A 35 3.70 -1.19 8.12
C ASP A 35 3.12 -2.46 7.50
N SER A 36 2.22 -2.31 6.54
CA SER A 36 1.48 -3.37 5.87
C SER A 36 2.37 -4.32 5.09
N THR A 37 3.53 -3.86 4.63
CA THR A 37 4.48 -4.59 3.78
C THR A 37 5.86 -4.73 4.42
N ARG A 38 6.01 -4.27 5.67
CA ARG A 38 7.29 -4.24 6.42
C ARG A 38 8.04 -5.58 6.41
N MET A 39 7.34 -6.70 6.59
CA MET A 39 7.95 -8.03 6.62
C MET A 39 8.40 -8.49 5.23
N LEU A 40 7.71 -8.06 4.17
CA LEU A 40 8.06 -8.39 2.80
C LEU A 40 9.33 -7.67 2.33
N VAL A 41 9.59 -6.46 2.83
CA VAL A 41 10.78 -5.66 2.50
C VAL A 41 11.91 -5.79 3.53
N GLY A 42 11.93 -6.88 4.31
CA GLY A 42 13.03 -7.19 5.22
C GLY A 42 13.07 -6.35 6.51
N GLY A 43 11.91 -5.91 7.01
CA GLY A 43 11.77 -5.20 8.28
C GLY A 43 11.97 -3.68 8.20
N LYS A 44 12.22 -3.14 7.01
CA LYS A 44 12.40 -1.70 6.77
C LYS A 44 11.04 -1.00 6.65
N ARG A 45 11.01 0.29 6.99
CA ARG A 45 9.88 1.16 6.71
C ARG A 45 10.17 1.84 5.38
N GLN A 46 9.32 1.62 4.39
CA GLN A 46 9.47 2.27 3.08
C GLN A 46 8.87 3.68 3.11
N PRO A 47 9.35 4.58 2.24
CA PRO A 47 8.66 5.83 1.93
C PRO A 47 7.19 5.55 1.57
N THR A 48 6.29 6.42 1.99
CA THR A 48 4.88 6.31 1.65
C THR A 48 4.55 7.20 0.46
N VAL A 49 3.56 6.83 -0.32
CA VAL A 49 3.12 7.61 -1.50
C VAL A 49 2.81 9.05 -1.10
N LEU A 50 2.07 9.25 0.00
CA LEU A 50 1.70 10.59 0.46
C LEU A 50 2.88 11.39 0.99
N ASP A 51 3.87 10.75 1.61
CA ASP A 51 5.06 11.46 2.08
C ASP A 51 5.94 11.87 0.89
N THR A 52 6.17 10.97 -0.07
CA THR A 52 6.89 11.29 -1.32
C THR A 52 6.19 12.43 -2.07
N LEU A 53 4.86 12.39 -2.18
CA LEU A 53 4.08 13.46 -2.83
C LEU A 53 4.25 14.81 -2.15
N ARG A 54 4.40 14.86 -0.83
CA ARG A 54 4.67 16.11 -0.09
C ARG A 54 6.09 16.61 -0.33
N GLU A 55 7.05 15.72 -0.47
CA GLU A 55 8.47 16.06 -0.64
C GLU A 55 8.77 16.59 -2.03
N VAL A 56 8.29 15.90 -3.08
CA VAL A 56 8.65 16.21 -4.47
C VAL A 56 7.53 16.86 -5.29
N GLY A 57 6.29 16.81 -4.79
CA GLY A 57 5.10 17.28 -5.51
C GLY A 57 4.57 16.26 -6.53
N THR A 58 3.27 16.30 -6.80
CA THR A 58 2.55 15.27 -7.58
C THR A 58 3.16 14.96 -8.95
N GLU A 59 3.64 15.97 -9.69
CA GLU A 59 4.17 15.78 -11.06
C GLU A 59 5.58 15.16 -11.10
N ASN A 60 6.26 15.07 -9.97
CA ASN A 60 7.64 14.57 -9.89
C ASN A 60 7.74 13.19 -9.23
N VAL A 61 6.64 12.62 -8.71
CA VAL A 61 6.67 11.30 -8.09
C VAL A 61 6.88 10.25 -9.17
N THR A 62 7.87 9.38 -8.97
CA THR A 62 8.15 8.25 -9.86
C THR A 62 7.70 6.93 -9.23
N LEU A 63 7.43 5.92 -10.08
CA LEU A 63 6.96 4.62 -9.61
C LEU A 63 8.05 3.92 -8.75
N GLU A 64 9.32 4.11 -9.10
CA GLU A 64 10.45 3.50 -8.43
C GLU A 64 10.68 4.02 -7.00
N GLU A 65 10.21 5.24 -6.70
CA GLU A 65 10.29 5.84 -5.37
C GLU A 65 9.26 5.27 -4.40
N VAL A 66 8.12 4.80 -4.92
CA VAL A 66 6.97 4.38 -4.10
C VAL A 66 6.68 2.88 -4.19
N VAL A 67 7.18 2.19 -5.22
CA VAL A 67 7.03 0.74 -5.40
C VAL A 67 8.35 0.04 -5.14
N HIS A 68 8.38 -0.77 -4.08
CA HIS A 68 9.55 -1.55 -3.71
C HIS A 68 9.32 -3.03 -3.94
N THR A 69 10.32 -3.73 -4.45
CA THR A 69 10.24 -5.19 -4.61
C THR A 69 10.65 -5.87 -3.30
N GLY A 70 9.75 -6.68 -2.75
CA GLY A 70 9.96 -7.48 -1.55
C GLY A 70 10.20 -8.96 -1.84
N PHE A 71 9.98 -9.78 -0.81
CA PHE A 71 10.09 -11.24 -0.87
C PHE A 71 9.32 -11.84 -2.06
N GLY A 72 9.92 -12.78 -2.78
CA GLY A 72 9.27 -13.48 -3.90
C GLY A 72 8.87 -12.57 -5.06
N GLY A 73 9.46 -11.38 -5.21
CA GLY A 73 9.14 -10.45 -6.28
C GLY A 73 7.84 -9.66 -6.05
N ILE A 74 7.26 -9.70 -4.84
CA ILE A 74 6.04 -8.96 -4.52
C ILE A 74 6.31 -7.46 -4.60
N LYS A 75 5.54 -6.74 -5.41
CA LYS A 75 5.55 -5.27 -5.45
C LYS A 75 4.86 -4.74 -4.20
N CYS A 76 5.54 -3.93 -3.41
CA CYS A 76 5.08 -3.41 -2.12
C CYS A 76 4.96 -1.90 -2.20
N VAL A 77 3.84 -1.36 -1.70
CA VAL A 77 3.56 0.07 -1.62
C VAL A 77 2.90 0.37 -0.28
N GLU A 78 3.20 1.53 0.31
CA GLU A 78 2.44 2.08 1.44
C GLU A 78 1.81 3.41 1.01
N ALA A 79 0.48 3.54 1.09
CA ALA A 79 -0.20 4.79 0.79
C ALA A 79 0.24 5.90 1.76
N GLY A 80 0.42 5.56 3.04
CA GLY A 80 0.69 6.51 4.11
C GLY A 80 -0.59 7.16 4.65
N GLY A 81 -0.40 8.14 5.52
CA GLY A 81 -1.49 8.85 6.18
C GLY A 81 -1.34 10.37 6.14
N PRO A 82 -2.44 11.12 6.32
CA PRO A 82 -2.35 12.54 6.64
C PRO A 82 -1.61 12.76 7.96
N GLU A 83 -1.10 13.97 8.19
CA GLU A 83 -0.63 14.35 9.51
C GLU A 83 -1.73 14.12 10.57
N PRO A 84 -1.38 13.57 11.75
CA PRO A 84 -2.34 13.32 12.81
C PRO A 84 -3.13 14.58 13.17
N GLY A 85 -4.46 14.50 13.05
CA GLY A 85 -5.37 15.60 13.40
C GLY A 85 -5.62 16.64 12.29
N VAL A 86 -4.98 16.51 11.12
CA VAL A 86 -5.08 17.51 10.04
C VAL A 86 -5.93 17.01 8.85
N GLY A 87 -5.77 15.76 8.44
CA GLY A 87 -6.38 15.25 7.20
C GLY A 87 -7.26 14.01 7.36
N CYS A 88 -7.78 13.52 6.23
CA CYS A 88 -8.63 12.34 6.15
C CYS A 88 -7.84 11.15 5.57
N ALA A 89 -7.67 10.08 6.36
CA ALA A 89 -6.95 8.88 5.93
C ALA A 89 -7.54 8.28 4.64
N GLY A 90 -8.87 8.21 4.54
CA GLY A 90 -9.54 7.68 3.34
C GLY A 90 -9.26 8.50 2.07
N ARG A 91 -9.16 9.83 2.18
CA ARG A 91 -8.79 10.67 1.02
C ARG A 91 -7.34 10.45 0.60
N GLY A 92 -6.45 10.24 1.57
CA GLY A 92 -5.05 9.91 1.31
C GLY A 92 -4.89 8.59 0.55
N VAL A 93 -5.66 7.56 0.94
CA VAL A 93 -5.67 6.28 0.23
C VAL A 93 -6.16 6.43 -1.21
N ILE A 94 -7.25 7.16 -1.45
CA ILE A 94 -7.73 7.44 -2.82
C ILE A 94 -6.65 8.15 -3.65
N THR A 95 -6.01 9.18 -3.09
CA THR A 95 -4.92 9.89 -3.79
C THR A 95 -3.77 8.96 -4.14
N ALA A 96 -3.37 8.07 -3.22
CA ALA A 96 -2.31 7.11 -3.48
C ALA A 96 -2.68 6.09 -4.58
N ILE A 97 -3.91 5.57 -4.56
CA ILE A 97 -4.39 4.62 -5.57
C ILE A 97 -4.43 5.28 -6.96
N ASN A 98 -4.99 6.48 -7.08
CA ASN A 98 -5.05 7.21 -8.35
C ASN A 98 -3.64 7.47 -8.91
N LEU A 99 -2.70 7.87 -8.06
CA LEU A 99 -1.32 8.09 -8.50
C LEU A 99 -0.67 6.79 -8.99
N LEU A 100 -0.89 5.66 -8.31
CA LEU A 100 -0.39 4.37 -8.75
C LEU A 100 -1.00 3.92 -10.09
N GLU A 101 -2.27 4.26 -10.35
CA GLU A 101 -2.91 4.02 -11.64
C GLU A 101 -2.28 4.88 -12.73
N GLU A 102 -2.10 6.18 -12.49
CA GLU A 102 -1.47 7.12 -13.42
C GLU A 102 -0.02 6.74 -13.75
N LEU A 103 0.73 6.24 -12.77
CA LEU A 103 2.12 5.79 -12.92
C LEU A 103 2.25 4.38 -13.51
N GLY A 104 1.14 3.68 -13.76
CA GLY A 104 1.14 2.34 -14.38
C GLY A 104 1.61 1.21 -13.46
N ALA A 105 1.35 1.31 -12.15
CA ALA A 105 1.67 0.26 -11.18
C ALA A 105 0.91 -1.06 -11.45
N TYR A 106 -0.29 -0.95 -12.01
CA TYR A 106 -1.22 -2.04 -12.31
C TYR A 106 -0.93 -2.64 -13.68
N THR A 107 0.12 -3.46 -13.74
CA THR A 107 0.54 -4.11 -14.97
C THR A 107 -0.34 -5.32 -15.30
N ASP A 108 -0.60 -5.58 -16.59
CA ASP A 108 -1.44 -6.71 -17.09
C ASP A 108 -0.97 -8.10 -16.63
N ASP A 109 0.25 -8.15 -16.14
CA ASP A 109 0.94 -9.36 -15.76
C ASP A 109 0.72 -9.70 -14.27
N LEU A 110 0.15 -8.81 -13.47
CA LEU A 110 -0.23 -9.09 -12.08
C LEU A 110 -1.36 -10.11 -11.99
N ASP A 111 -1.18 -11.15 -11.16
CA ASP A 111 -2.22 -12.12 -10.84
C ASP A 111 -3.15 -11.61 -9.73
N PHE A 112 -2.60 -10.86 -8.76
CA PHE A 112 -3.34 -10.37 -7.61
C PHE A 112 -2.91 -8.97 -7.18
N VAL A 113 -3.89 -8.19 -6.70
CA VAL A 113 -3.67 -6.96 -5.96
C VAL A 113 -4.32 -7.08 -4.59
N PHE A 114 -3.53 -6.88 -3.54
CA PHE A 114 -4.00 -6.91 -2.15
C PHE A 114 -3.98 -5.51 -1.56
N TYR A 115 -5.14 -5.07 -1.06
CA TYR A 115 -5.27 -3.82 -0.30
C TYR A 115 -5.39 -4.16 1.19
N ASP A 116 -4.39 -3.78 1.99
CA ASP A 116 -4.46 -3.92 3.45
C ASP A 116 -5.10 -2.68 4.06
N VAL A 117 -6.42 -2.72 4.23
CA VAL A 117 -7.24 -1.56 4.59
C VAL A 117 -7.49 -1.51 6.10
N LEU A 118 -7.40 -0.31 6.68
CA LEU A 118 -7.82 -0.04 8.04
C LEU A 118 -9.32 -0.33 8.20
N GLY A 119 -9.68 -1.20 9.13
CA GLY A 119 -11.07 -1.65 9.31
C GLY A 119 -11.82 -1.04 10.50
N ASP A 120 -11.24 -0.07 11.20
CA ASP A 120 -11.84 0.53 12.41
C ASP A 120 -12.68 1.77 12.11
N VAL A 121 -12.42 2.48 11.01
CA VAL A 121 -13.09 3.73 10.65
C VAL A 121 -13.46 3.67 9.19
N VAL A 122 -14.76 3.65 8.90
CA VAL A 122 -15.29 3.66 7.53
C VAL A 122 -15.78 5.08 7.22
N CYS A 123 -14.91 5.92 6.69
CA CYS A 123 -15.31 7.16 6.02
C CYS A 123 -15.44 6.92 4.51
N GLY A 124 -16.00 7.87 3.75
CA GLY A 124 -16.30 7.67 2.32
C GLY A 124 -15.14 7.17 1.44
N GLY A 125 -13.88 7.44 1.83
CA GLY A 125 -12.71 6.91 1.13
C GLY A 125 -12.41 5.41 1.37
N PHE A 126 -13.02 4.80 2.38
CA PHE A 126 -12.96 3.35 2.67
C PHE A 126 -14.26 2.63 2.29
N ALA A 127 -15.26 3.35 1.79
CA ALA A 127 -16.59 2.87 1.45
C ALA A 127 -16.87 2.88 -0.05
N MET A 128 -15.83 2.99 -0.89
CA MET A 128 -16.01 2.95 -2.34
C MET A 128 -16.49 1.54 -2.76
N PRO A 129 -17.51 1.41 -3.63
CA PRO A 129 -18.13 0.14 -4.01
C PRO A 129 -17.17 -0.81 -4.72
#